data_AF-A0A2K2VSC1-F1
#
_entry.id   AF-A0A2K2VSC1-F1
#
_cell.length_a   1.000
_cell.length_b   1.000
_cell.length_c   1.000
_cell.angle_alpha   90.00
_cell.angle_beta   90.00
_cell.angle_gamma   90.00
#
_symmetry.space_group_name_H-M   'P 1'
#
loop_
_entity.id
_entity.type
_entity.pdbx_description
1 polymer ?
#
loop_
_entity_poly.entity_id
_entity_poly.type
_entity_poly.pdbx_seq_one_letter_code
_entity_poly.pdbx_strand_id
1 'polypeptide(L)'
;MGGYTPLYPFFHKYFPLFSTLRYPVKFLFLVVFYLCVAAGLGLDVLRNRFTKIRHPPYWCQGLLVAVVLIMATLFWFARLHPEQIKALAQQWGLTFLKPAHLPLVLHNFNRMLVVTVLVLLVIFFGLRHRLVRLGSPLLLMLLTLDLFLGSRGYALKLDAATFHDENSVISTLRADPDLFRFHVLPEVKELKVSPKSYAEDYQMRKEILGINLMMEHHLFDIRGYNIPLQPSYEKLLGFILSKPLASIHPLLDLLNVKYVLTAKPVDIQGFSWILDGPGTIKLYENHRSLPRAFLVKQFQVLNSDQEYARAFIELTFDPGSTILLDGAPTRFLEQEQKPTVPNLESAVRVVTYENNRIVLEVDSPEAAFLFMSEAHYPGWKAYVDGREEEILRADYVFRAIPVGPGTHRVEVVIEPLSFKIGLAVTVLTMVLLLTGWAFATIRKKRA
;
A
#
# COMPACT_ATOMS: atom_id res chain seq x y z
N MET A 1 13.29 12.71 7.68
CA MET A 1 14.70 12.47 7.30
C MET A 1 14.69 11.40 6.21
N GLY A 2 15.26 11.69 5.04
CA GLY A 2 15.31 10.75 3.91
C GLY A 2 16.74 10.33 3.59
N GLY A 3 16.91 9.38 2.67
CA GLY A 3 18.22 8.81 2.28
C GLY A 3 19.28 9.82 1.82
N TYR A 4 18.87 11.04 1.48
CA TYR A 4 19.74 12.13 1.04
C TYR A 4 20.21 13.06 2.17
N THR A 5 19.86 12.76 3.43
CA THR A 5 20.36 13.52 4.59
C THR A 5 21.52 12.78 5.23
N PRO A 6 22.62 13.46 5.62
CA PRO A 6 23.81 12.80 6.15
C PRO A 6 23.54 12.02 7.45
N LEU A 7 22.50 12.43 8.19
CA LEU A 7 22.10 11.79 9.44
C LEU A 7 21.30 10.50 9.23
N TYR A 8 20.54 10.38 8.13
CA TYR A 8 19.65 9.24 7.95
C TYR A 8 20.40 7.89 7.86
N PRO A 9 21.48 7.74 7.06
CA PRO A 9 22.26 6.51 7.05
C PRO A 9 22.83 6.15 8.42
N PHE A 10 23.23 7.16 9.22
CA PHE A 10 23.71 6.94 10.58
C PHE A 10 22.62 6.36 11.48
N PHE A 11 21.45 7.01 11.55
CA PHE A 11 20.33 6.48 12.35
C PHE A 11 19.85 5.11 11.86
N HIS A 12 19.78 4.92 10.54
CA HIS A 12 19.39 3.65 9.95
C HIS A 12 20.36 2.50 10.28
N LYS A 13 21.67 2.78 10.36
CA LYS A 13 22.70 1.77 10.62
C LYS A 13 22.90 1.50 12.11
N TYR A 14 22.84 2.52 12.96
CA TYR A 14 23.28 2.43 14.35
C TYR A 14 22.16 2.50 15.38
N PHE A 15 20.97 3.02 15.04
CA PHE A 15 19.88 3.15 16.00
C PHE A 15 18.96 1.91 15.96
N PRO A 16 18.79 1.19 17.08
CA PRO A 16 17.91 0.02 17.13
C PRO A 16 16.50 0.37 16.68
N LEU A 17 15.85 -0.57 15.98
CA LEU A 17 14.49 -0.45 15.44
C LEU A 17 14.30 0.63 14.35
N PHE A 18 15.25 1.54 14.12
CA PHE A 18 15.07 2.61 13.14
C PHE A 18 15.00 2.08 11.70
N SER A 19 15.75 1.02 11.39
CA SER A 19 15.68 0.31 10.11
C SER A 19 14.34 -0.39 9.85
N THR A 20 13.51 -0.59 10.89
CA THR A 20 12.17 -1.17 10.74
C THR A 20 11.12 -0.14 10.29
N LEU A 21 11.44 1.16 10.37
CA LEU A 21 10.54 2.23 9.95
C LEU A 21 10.45 2.30 8.43
N ARG A 22 9.42 1.68 7.87
CA ARG A 22 9.16 1.65 6.42
C ARG A 22 9.03 3.03 5.76
N TYR A 23 8.44 4.01 6.47
CA TYR A 23 8.22 5.37 5.95
C TYR A 23 8.56 6.42 7.02
N PRO A 24 9.85 6.76 7.22
CA PRO A 24 10.29 7.75 8.20
C PRO A 24 9.63 9.12 8.03
N VAL A 25 9.21 9.46 6.82
CA VAL A 25 8.46 10.69 6.51
C VAL A 25 7.12 10.78 7.27
N LYS A 26 6.52 9.65 7.68
CA LYS A 26 5.31 9.64 8.50
C LYS A 26 5.53 10.26 9.88
N PHE A 27 6.76 10.40 10.35
CA PHE A 27 7.08 11.09 11.61
C PHE A 27 7.43 12.57 11.41
N LEU A 28 7.41 13.06 10.16
CA LEU A 28 7.67 14.47 9.87
C LEU A 28 6.64 15.37 10.56
N PHE A 29 5.39 14.91 10.78
CA PHE A 29 4.39 15.70 11.50
C PHE A 29 4.85 16.04 12.92
N LEU A 30 5.56 15.13 13.62
CA LEU A 30 6.08 15.41 14.97
C LEU A 30 7.13 16.52 14.90
N VAL A 31 8.06 16.39 13.96
CA VAL A 31 9.12 17.40 13.76
C VAL A 31 8.49 18.76 13.41
N VAL A 32 7.54 18.78 12.47
CA VAL A 32 6.82 20.00 12.07
C VAL A 32 6.05 20.58 13.25
N PHE A 33 5.37 19.76 14.04
CA PHE A 33 4.67 20.19 15.25
C PHE A 33 5.62 20.85 16.24
N TYR A 34 6.76 20.23 16.55
CA TYR A 34 7.76 20.82 17.45
C TYR A 34 8.34 22.13 16.89
N LEU A 35 8.59 22.21 15.58
CA LEU A 35 9.03 23.44 14.93
C LEU A 35 7.98 24.55 15.02
N CYS A 36 6.69 24.22 14.83
CA CYS A 36 5.59 25.17 14.99
C CYS A 36 5.48 25.68 16.44
N VAL A 37 5.62 24.79 17.44
CA VAL A 37 5.63 25.18 18.86
C VAL A 37 6.84 26.08 19.15
N ALA A 38 8.03 25.70 18.70
CA ALA A 38 9.24 26.51 18.88
C ALA A 38 9.14 27.87 18.20
N ALA A 39 8.57 27.93 16.99
CA ALA A 39 8.31 29.18 16.28
C ALA A 39 7.31 30.08 17.04
N GLY A 40 6.25 29.50 17.60
CA GLY A 40 5.28 30.21 18.43
C GLY A 40 5.90 30.79 19.71
N LEU A 41 6.72 30.00 20.42
CA LEU A 41 7.49 30.45 21.58
C LEU A 41 8.47 31.57 21.20
N GLY A 42 9.18 31.41 20.08
CA GLY A 42 10.07 32.43 19.53
C GLY A 42 9.34 33.74 19.24
N LEU A 43 8.16 33.67 18.61
CA LEU A 43 7.34 34.84 18.33
C LEU A 43 6.86 35.53 19.61
N ASP A 44 6.47 34.77 20.65
CA ASP A 44 6.06 35.36 21.93
C ASP A 44 7.23 36.09 22.62
N VAL A 45 8.43 35.50 22.61
CA VAL A 45 9.65 36.16 23.11
C VAL A 45 9.94 37.43 22.29
N LEU A 46 9.84 37.37 20.97
CA LEU A 46 10.09 38.52 20.09
C LEU A 46 9.08 39.65 20.35
N ARG A 47 7.78 39.32 20.50
CA ARG A 47 6.72 40.29 20.85
C ARG A 47 7.03 41.01 22.16
N ASN A 48 7.48 40.28 23.18
CA ASN A 48 7.76 40.84 24.50
C ASN A 48 9.06 41.68 24.56
N ARG A 49 10.06 41.39 23.71
CA ARG A 49 11.33 42.14 23.66
C ARG A 49 11.30 43.33 22.70
N PHE A 50 10.73 43.20 21.51
CA PHE A 50 10.75 44.27 20.49
C PHE A 50 9.80 45.42 20.80
N THR A 51 8.74 45.20 21.58
CA THR A 51 7.90 46.29 22.13
C THR A 51 8.71 47.31 22.96
N LYS A 52 9.92 46.96 23.40
CA LYS A 52 10.81 47.82 24.17
C LYS A 52 11.91 48.50 23.33
N ILE A 53 12.10 48.09 22.07
CA ILE A 53 13.18 48.61 21.19
C ILE A 53 12.59 49.62 20.20
N ARG A 54 12.93 50.91 20.38
CA ARG A 54 12.40 52.01 19.55
C ARG A 54 13.03 52.09 18.16
N HIS A 55 14.32 51.76 18.04
CA HIS A 55 15.06 51.67 16.78
C HIS A 55 16.01 50.46 16.83
N PRO A 56 15.92 49.50 15.89
CA PRO A 56 16.88 48.40 15.85
C PRO A 56 18.22 48.90 15.31
N PRO A 57 19.33 48.32 15.80
CA PRO A 57 20.66 48.78 15.44
C PRO A 57 20.94 48.60 13.95
N TYR A 58 21.77 49.47 13.37
CA TYR A 58 22.05 49.52 11.93
C TYR A 58 22.55 48.18 11.35
N TRP A 59 23.26 47.37 12.15
CA TRP A 59 23.71 46.04 11.72
C TRP A 59 22.54 45.07 11.48
N CYS A 60 21.45 45.12 12.27
CA CYS A 60 20.27 44.29 12.01
C CYS A 60 19.57 44.70 10.71
N GLN A 61 19.60 46.00 10.39
CA GLN A 61 19.03 46.53 9.16
C GLN A 61 19.88 46.11 7.96
N GLY A 62 21.20 46.24 8.06
CA GLY A 62 22.15 45.75 7.07
C GLY A 62 22.03 44.23 6.84
N LEU A 63 21.87 43.46 7.92
CA LEU A 63 21.66 42.01 7.83
C LEU A 63 20.36 41.65 7.11
N LEU A 64 19.24 42.33 7.43
CA LEU A 64 17.99 42.09 6.72
C LEU A 64 18.13 42.40 5.23
N VAL A 65 18.72 43.55 4.89
CA VAL A 65 18.94 43.95 3.49
C VAL A 65 19.81 42.91 2.79
N ALA A 66 20.90 42.45 3.41
CA ALA A 66 21.74 41.40 2.86
C ALA A 66 20.97 40.09 2.62
N VAL A 67 20.16 39.63 3.60
CA VAL A 67 19.33 38.43 3.46
C VAL A 67 18.31 38.58 2.33
N VAL A 68 17.63 39.72 2.23
CA VAL A 68 16.67 40.00 1.16
C VAL A 68 17.35 40.03 -0.20
N LEU A 69 18.53 40.65 -0.32
CA LEU A 69 19.31 40.67 -1.55
C LEU A 69 19.78 39.26 -1.95
N ILE A 70 20.24 38.45 -1.00
CA ILE A 70 20.61 37.04 -1.26
C ILE A 70 19.39 36.27 -1.75
N MET A 71 18.25 36.38 -1.07
CA MET A 71 17.01 35.69 -1.47
C MET A 71 16.51 36.17 -2.84
N ALA A 72 16.61 37.47 -3.15
CA ALA A 72 16.25 38.01 -4.46
C ALA A 72 17.18 37.48 -5.56
N THR A 73 18.48 37.42 -5.31
CA THR A 73 19.46 36.83 -6.24
C THR A 73 19.15 35.35 -6.48
N LEU A 74 18.88 34.58 -5.42
CA LEU A 74 18.48 33.16 -5.54
C LEU A 74 17.18 32.98 -6.32
N PHE A 75 16.19 33.84 -6.09
CA PHE A 75 14.91 33.83 -6.80
C PHE A 75 15.10 34.08 -8.30
N TRP A 76 15.86 35.11 -8.67
CA TRP A 76 16.15 35.42 -10.06
C TRP A 76 17.00 34.35 -10.73
N PHE A 77 18.02 33.84 -10.04
CA PHE A 77 18.84 32.74 -10.52
C PHE A 77 17.99 31.49 -10.82
N ALA A 78 17.10 31.10 -9.89
CA ALA A 78 16.21 29.96 -10.06
C ALA A 78 15.23 30.10 -11.23
N ARG A 79 14.83 31.33 -11.57
CA ARG A 79 13.92 31.62 -12.68
C ARG A 79 14.62 31.68 -14.03
N LEU A 80 15.84 32.23 -14.07
CA LEU A 80 16.60 32.44 -15.30
C LEU A 80 17.40 31.20 -15.73
N HIS A 81 17.77 30.33 -14.77
CA HIS A 81 18.70 29.23 -15.02
C HIS A 81 18.16 27.83 -14.62
N PRO A 82 16.95 27.43 -15.04
CA PRO A 82 16.39 26.12 -14.68
C PRO A 82 17.23 24.93 -15.19
N GLU A 83 17.81 25.02 -16.39
CA GLU A 83 18.63 23.94 -16.95
C GLU A 83 19.97 23.76 -16.22
N GLN A 84 20.56 24.84 -15.70
CA GLN A 84 21.80 24.77 -14.91
C GLN A 84 21.52 24.12 -13.55
N ILE A 85 20.39 24.46 -12.92
CA ILE A 85 19.95 23.82 -11.67
C ILE A 85 19.68 22.34 -11.88
N LYS A 86 19.07 21.97 -13.02
CA LYS A 86 18.86 20.58 -13.41
C LYS A 86 20.17 19.82 -13.59
N ALA A 87 21.14 20.41 -14.31
CA ALA A 87 22.45 19.80 -14.49
C ALA A 87 23.19 19.61 -13.16
N LEU A 88 23.14 20.61 -12.27
CA LEU A 88 23.71 20.52 -10.93
C LEU A 88 23.04 19.44 -10.09
N ALA A 89 21.71 19.36 -10.13
CA ALA A 89 20.95 18.34 -9.41
C ALA A 89 21.31 16.93 -9.89
N GLN A 90 21.51 16.75 -11.20
CA GLN A 90 21.97 15.48 -11.78
C GLN A 90 23.40 15.15 -11.36
N GLN A 91 24.31 16.13 -11.39
CA GLN A 91 25.70 15.98 -10.95
C GLN A 91 25.79 15.57 -9.48
N TRP A 92 24.92 16.11 -8.63
CA TRP A 92 24.84 15.77 -7.21
C TRP A 92 24.07 14.48 -6.93
N GLY A 93 23.64 13.76 -7.97
CA GLY A 93 22.91 12.51 -7.83
C GLY A 93 21.53 12.68 -7.16
N LEU A 94 20.90 13.87 -7.28
CA LEU A 94 19.54 14.13 -6.79
C LEU A 94 18.50 13.48 -7.74
N THR A 95 18.57 12.16 -7.86
CA THR A 95 17.75 11.32 -8.74
C THR A 95 16.25 11.42 -8.47
N PHE A 96 15.85 11.95 -7.32
CA PHE A 96 14.46 12.23 -6.98
C PHE A 96 13.87 13.44 -7.72
N LEU A 97 14.70 14.38 -8.19
CA LEU A 97 14.28 15.51 -9.02
C LEU A 97 14.10 15.05 -10.47
N LYS A 98 13.01 14.31 -10.73
CA LYS A 98 12.64 13.98 -12.10
C LYS A 98 12.47 15.27 -12.91
N PRO A 99 12.91 15.33 -14.17
CA PRO A 99 12.76 16.52 -15.01
C PRO A 99 11.32 17.06 -15.04
N ALA A 100 10.33 16.17 -15.03
CA ALA A 100 8.91 16.51 -15.00
C ALA A 100 8.46 17.28 -13.73
N HIS A 101 9.17 17.14 -12.61
CA HIS A 101 8.84 17.82 -11.35
C HIS A 101 9.63 19.10 -11.13
N LEU A 102 10.67 19.36 -11.94
CA LEU A 102 11.53 20.54 -11.78
C LEU A 102 10.74 21.87 -11.81
N PRO A 103 9.77 22.10 -12.71
CA PRO A 103 8.99 23.34 -12.71
C PRO A 103 8.23 23.56 -11.40
N LEU A 104 7.66 22.48 -10.84
CA LEU A 104 6.93 22.51 -9.58
C LEU A 104 7.85 22.78 -8.39
N VAL A 105 9.04 22.18 -8.38
CA VAL A 105 10.05 22.40 -7.33
C VAL A 105 10.54 23.84 -7.37
N LEU A 106 10.89 24.37 -8.54
CA LEU A 106 11.32 25.76 -8.70
C LEU A 106 10.20 26.74 -8.32
N HIS A 107 8.95 26.44 -8.67
CA HIS A 107 7.80 27.23 -8.25
C HIS A 107 7.68 27.30 -6.71
N ASN A 108 7.75 26.15 -6.02
CA ASN A 108 7.67 26.09 -4.56
C ASN A 108 8.89 26.74 -3.88
N PHE A 109 10.10 26.55 -4.44
CA PHE A 109 11.33 27.20 -3.95
C PHE A 109 11.22 28.72 -4.02
N ASN A 110 10.80 29.25 -5.17
CA ASN A 110 10.59 30.68 -5.36
C ASN A 110 9.49 31.24 -4.46
N ARG A 111 8.38 30.52 -4.28
CA ARG A 111 7.33 30.89 -3.33
C ARG A 111 7.86 30.96 -1.89
N MET A 112 8.63 29.95 -1.46
CA MET A 112 9.25 29.91 -0.13
C MET A 112 10.14 31.13 0.10
N LEU A 113 10.96 31.53 -0.88
CA LEU A 113 11.79 32.73 -0.78
C LEU A 113 10.96 34.00 -0.60
N VAL A 114 9.90 34.17 -1.42
CA VAL A 114 9.01 35.34 -1.33
C VAL A 114 8.31 35.40 0.02
N VAL A 115 7.72 34.29 0.48
CA VAL A 115 7.03 34.22 1.78
C VAL A 115 8.00 34.49 2.92
N THR A 116 9.22 33.97 2.86
CA THR A 116 10.24 34.22 3.88
C THR A 116 10.62 35.71 3.94
N VAL A 117 10.83 36.35 2.79
CA VAL A 117 11.07 37.80 2.73
C VAL A 117 9.89 38.57 3.32
N LEU A 118 8.65 38.23 2.95
CA LEU A 118 7.46 38.88 3.50
C LEU A 118 7.35 38.70 5.01
N VAL A 119 7.59 37.50 5.54
CA VAL A 119 7.63 37.23 6.99
C VAL A 119 8.71 38.08 7.67
N LEU A 120 9.92 38.14 7.12
CA LEU A 120 11.02 38.95 7.66
C LEU A 120 10.68 40.44 7.65
N LEU A 121 10.03 40.95 6.60
CA LEU A 121 9.58 42.34 6.53
C LEU A 121 8.49 42.62 7.57
N VAL A 122 7.53 41.72 7.75
CA VAL A 122 6.48 41.87 8.78
C VAL A 122 7.08 41.82 10.19
N ILE A 123 8.05 40.94 10.44
CA ILE A 123 8.79 40.91 11.72
C ILE A 123 9.56 42.23 11.90
N PHE A 124 10.26 42.70 10.87
CA PHE A 124 11.11 43.87 10.94
C PHE A 124 10.31 45.17 11.12
N PHE A 125 9.21 45.37 10.40
CA PHE A 125 8.40 46.59 10.48
C PHE A 125 7.26 46.48 11.50
N GLY A 126 6.57 45.34 11.56
CA GLY A 126 5.42 45.12 12.43
C GLY A 126 5.76 45.10 13.92
N LEU A 127 7.00 44.72 14.28
CA LEU A 127 7.45 44.72 15.68
C LEU A 127 8.04 46.06 16.16
N ARG A 128 8.10 47.10 15.31
CA ARG A 128 8.70 48.42 15.64
C ARG A 128 7.73 49.47 16.19
N HIS A 129 6.40 49.26 16.16
CA HIS A 129 5.44 50.33 16.44
C HIS A 129 4.05 49.83 16.93
N ARG A 130 3.08 50.74 17.14
CA ARG A 130 1.64 50.45 17.37
C ARG A 130 1.02 49.42 16.41
N LEU A 131 1.71 49.11 15.31
CA LEU A 131 1.42 48.05 14.34
C LEU A 131 1.67 46.63 14.87
N VAL A 132 2.26 46.40 16.05
CA VAL A 132 2.37 45.04 16.65
C VAL A 132 0.99 44.34 16.72
N ARG A 133 -0.07 45.11 16.99
CA ARG A 133 -1.46 44.62 16.98
C ARG A 133 -1.91 44.11 15.61
N LEU A 134 -1.32 44.62 14.53
CA LEU A 134 -1.58 44.23 13.14
C LEU A 134 -0.55 43.22 12.60
N GLY A 135 0.68 43.22 13.12
CA GLY A 135 1.76 42.34 12.67
C GLY A 135 1.51 40.87 12.96
N SER A 136 1.04 40.52 14.16
CA SER A 136 0.67 39.14 14.51
C SER A 136 -0.47 38.58 13.62
N PRO A 137 -1.62 39.27 13.44
CA PRO A 137 -2.65 38.77 12.53
C PRO A 137 -2.20 38.78 11.07
N LEU A 138 -1.36 39.72 10.64
CA LEU A 138 -0.79 39.71 9.28
C LEU A 138 0.16 38.52 9.04
N LEU A 139 1.00 38.17 10.02
CA LEU A 139 1.83 36.96 9.96
C LEU A 139 0.96 35.70 9.89
N LEU A 140 -0.06 35.61 10.74
CA LEU A 140 -0.99 34.49 10.70
C LEU A 140 -1.69 34.40 9.33
N MET A 141 -2.21 35.52 8.81
CA MET A 141 -2.84 35.59 7.49
C MET A 141 -1.88 35.16 6.38
N LEU A 142 -0.64 35.66 6.39
CA LEU A 142 0.38 35.32 5.39
C LEU A 142 0.73 33.83 5.43
N LEU A 143 0.90 33.25 6.62
CA LEU A 143 1.17 31.82 6.79
C LEU A 143 -0.04 30.97 6.37
N THR A 144 -1.26 31.37 6.74
CA THR A 144 -2.49 30.69 6.28
C THR A 144 -2.62 30.75 4.77
N LEU A 145 -2.34 31.90 4.16
CA LEU A 145 -2.39 32.09 2.72
C LEU A 145 -1.31 31.24 2.01
N ASP A 146 -0.08 31.19 2.52
CA ASP A 146 0.98 30.33 1.97
C ASP A 146 0.61 28.85 2.10
N LEU A 147 0.08 28.41 3.24
CA LEU A 147 -0.37 27.02 3.41
C LEU A 147 -1.50 26.67 2.43
N PHE A 148 -2.47 27.56 2.26
CA PHE A 148 -3.61 27.34 1.37
C PHE A 148 -3.19 27.36 -0.11
N LEU A 149 -2.46 28.40 -0.54
CA LEU A 149 -1.95 28.50 -1.91
C LEU A 149 -0.89 27.45 -2.21
N GLY A 150 -0.15 27.00 -1.19
CA GLY A 150 0.93 26.04 -1.37
C GLY A 150 0.48 24.67 -1.80
N SER A 151 -0.69 24.26 -1.33
CA SER A 151 -1.37 23.04 -1.76
C SER A 151 -2.17 23.20 -3.05
N ARG A 152 -2.38 24.44 -3.54
CA ARG A 152 -3.19 24.70 -4.73
C ARG A 152 -2.50 24.13 -5.96
N GLY A 153 -3.16 23.18 -6.63
CA GLY A 153 -2.58 22.42 -7.74
C GLY A 153 -1.86 21.13 -7.33
N TYR A 154 -1.68 20.90 -6.02
CA TYR A 154 -1.21 19.62 -5.46
C TYR A 154 -2.39 18.72 -5.09
N ALA A 155 -3.43 19.29 -4.47
CA ALA A 155 -4.69 18.61 -4.22
C ALA A 155 -5.49 18.56 -5.52
N LEU A 156 -5.35 17.45 -6.23
CA LEU A 156 -6.10 17.15 -7.44
C LEU A 156 -7.55 16.85 -7.05
N LYS A 157 -8.49 17.54 -7.69
CA LYS A 157 -9.92 17.32 -7.45
C LYS A 157 -10.44 16.37 -8.52
N LEU A 158 -11.11 15.32 -8.06
CA LEU A 158 -11.88 14.40 -8.87
C LEU A 158 -13.34 14.50 -8.43
N ASP A 159 -14.26 14.33 -9.36
CA ASP A 159 -15.65 14.18 -8.99
C ASP A 159 -15.86 12.84 -8.27
N ALA A 160 -16.73 12.81 -7.28
CA ALA A 160 -16.97 11.59 -6.51
C ALA A 160 -17.57 10.47 -7.38
N ALA A 161 -18.39 10.82 -8.39
CA ALA A 161 -18.97 9.82 -9.29
C ALA A 161 -17.90 9.06 -10.07
N THR A 162 -16.78 9.70 -10.42
CA THR A 162 -15.65 9.07 -11.12
C THR A 162 -15.12 7.81 -10.42
N PHE A 163 -15.18 7.75 -9.08
CA PHE A 163 -14.78 6.56 -8.32
C PHE A 163 -15.79 5.41 -8.49
N HIS A 164 -17.07 5.72 -8.62
CA HIS A 164 -18.14 4.72 -8.70
C HIS A 164 -18.55 4.34 -10.13
N ASP A 165 -18.20 5.15 -11.13
CA ASP A 165 -18.56 4.90 -12.53
C ASP A 165 -17.98 3.59 -13.06
N GLU A 166 -18.79 2.70 -13.58
CA GLU A 166 -18.32 1.41 -14.09
C GLU A 166 -18.17 1.43 -15.60
N ASN A 167 -17.11 0.79 -16.10
CA ASN A 167 -17.03 0.47 -17.51
C ASN A 167 -17.67 -0.91 -17.78
N SER A 168 -17.77 -1.27 -19.06
CA SER A 168 -18.37 -2.55 -19.50
C SER A 168 -17.68 -3.77 -18.89
N VAL A 169 -16.36 -3.72 -18.70
CA VAL A 169 -15.60 -4.82 -18.08
C VAL A 169 -15.92 -4.95 -16.60
N ILE A 170 -15.85 -3.85 -15.84
CA ILE A 170 -16.12 -3.83 -14.39
C ILE A 170 -17.54 -4.31 -14.10
N SER A 171 -18.53 -3.77 -14.82
CA SER A 171 -19.93 -4.15 -14.64
C SER A 171 -20.16 -5.62 -14.97
N THR A 172 -19.48 -6.16 -16.00
CA THR A 172 -19.54 -7.59 -16.35
C THR A 172 -18.94 -8.47 -15.26
N LEU A 173 -17.76 -8.12 -14.75
CA LEU A 173 -17.12 -8.87 -13.66
C LEU A 173 -17.96 -8.82 -12.38
N ARG A 174 -18.57 -7.68 -12.04
CA ARG A 174 -19.42 -7.56 -10.84
C ARG A 174 -20.74 -8.31 -10.93
N ALA A 175 -21.22 -8.60 -12.14
CA ALA A 175 -22.45 -9.36 -12.33
C ALA A 175 -22.28 -10.86 -12.03
N ASP A 176 -21.04 -11.36 -12.03
CA ASP A 176 -20.73 -12.73 -11.68
C ASP A 176 -20.75 -12.92 -10.15
N PRO A 177 -21.63 -13.80 -9.61
CA PRO A 177 -21.75 -14.02 -8.17
C PRO A 177 -20.62 -14.91 -7.61
N ASP A 178 -19.82 -15.56 -8.45
CA ASP A 178 -18.78 -16.48 -8.02
C ASP A 178 -17.62 -15.74 -7.32
N LEU A 179 -16.93 -16.46 -6.43
CA LEU A 179 -15.68 -15.96 -5.87
C LEU A 179 -14.53 -16.31 -6.82
N PHE A 180 -14.11 -15.32 -7.62
CA PHE A 180 -13.04 -15.47 -8.62
C PHE A 180 -11.95 -14.41 -8.49
N ARG A 181 -10.82 -14.61 -9.18
CA ARG A 181 -9.86 -13.56 -9.53
C ARG A 181 -9.92 -13.25 -11.02
N PHE A 182 -9.55 -12.04 -11.39
CA PHE A 182 -9.18 -11.71 -12.75
C PHE A 182 -7.65 -11.50 -12.86
N HIS A 183 -7.14 -11.53 -14.08
CA HIS A 183 -5.74 -11.22 -14.37
C HIS A 183 -5.64 -10.27 -15.57
N VAL A 184 -4.80 -9.24 -15.44
CA VAL A 184 -4.49 -8.31 -16.54
C VAL A 184 -3.09 -8.62 -17.08
N LEU A 185 -3.02 -9.03 -18.35
CA LEU A 185 -1.76 -9.35 -19.00
C LEU A 185 -0.84 -8.11 -19.12
N PRO A 186 0.49 -8.30 -19.07
CA PRO A 186 1.46 -7.19 -19.09
C PRO A 186 1.29 -6.23 -20.28
N GLU A 187 0.94 -6.76 -21.45
CA GLU A 187 0.75 -6.00 -22.69
C GLU A 187 -0.36 -4.94 -22.63
N VAL A 188 -1.36 -5.12 -21.76
CA VAL A 188 -2.41 -4.10 -21.53
C VAL A 188 -1.81 -2.86 -20.84
N LYS A 189 -0.78 -3.03 -20.01
CA LYS A 189 -0.12 -1.92 -19.29
C LYS A 189 0.88 -1.14 -20.13
N GLU A 190 1.32 -1.70 -21.26
CA GLU A 190 2.27 -1.03 -22.16
C GLU A 190 1.62 0.05 -23.02
N LEU A 191 0.29 0.23 -22.90
CA LEU A 191 -0.45 1.37 -23.43
C LEU A 191 -0.02 2.67 -22.73
N LYS A 192 1.15 3.18 -23.11
CA LYS A 192 1.73 4.44 -22.63
C LYS A 192 0.96 5.59 -23.26
N VAL A 193 -0.12 6.03 -22.61
CA VAL A 193 -0.68 7.36 -22.87
C VAL A 193 -0.08 8.32 -21.86
N SER A 194 0.26 9.54 -22.30
CA SER A 194 0.70 10.62 -21.41
C SER A 194 -0.54 11.40 -20.98
N PRO A 195 -1.13 11.13 -19.80
CA PRO A 195 -2.35 11.81 -19.37
C PRO A 195 -2.07 13.30 -19.18
N LYS A 196 -2.98 14.16 -19.64
CA LYS A 196 -2.88 15.63 -19.51
C LYS A 196 -3.35 16.10 -18.14
N SER A 197 -4.11 15.28 -17.43
CA SER A 197 -4.62 15.56 -16.09
C SER A 197 -4.65 14.31 -15.20
N TYR A 198 -4.77 14.50 -13.89
CA TYR A 198 -4.97 13.39 -12.96
C TYR A 198 -6.29 12.66 -13.17
N ALA A 199 -7.35 13.38 -13.57
CA ALA A 199 -8.63 12.76 -13.86
C ALA A 199 -8.53 11.80 -15.04
N GLU A 200 -7.82 12.22 -16.08
CA GLU A 200 -7.51 11.38 -17.24
C GLU A 200 -6.61 10.19 -16.87
N ASP A 201 -5.57 10.39 -16.05
CA ASP A 201 -4.73 9.30 -15.53
C ASP A 201 -5.55 8.27 -14.73
N TYR A 202 -6.43 8.76 -13.84
CA TYR A 202 -7.28 7.90 -13.03
C TYR A 202 -8.26 7.10 -13.90
N GLN A 203 -8.96 7.75 -14.83
CA GLN A 203 -9.90 7.08 -15.73
C GLN A 203 -9.18 6.05 -16.62
N MET A 204 -8.03 6.41 -17.20
CA MET A 204 -7.24 5.47 -17.99
C MET A 204 -6.79 4.25 -17.18
N ARG A 205 -6.32 4.46 -15.93
CA ARG A 205 -5.96 3.35 -15.05
C ARG A 205 -7.17 2.48 -14.70
N LYS A 206 -8.36 3.07 -14.57
CA LYS A 206 -9.61 2.34 -14.33
C LYS A 206 -10.00 1.48 -15.54
N GLU A 207 -9.86 2.02 -16.75
CA GLU A 207 -10.09 1.30 -18.01
C GLU A 207 -9.24 0.03 -18.11
N ILE A 208 -7.96 0.10 -17.74
CA ILE A 208 -7.04 -1.06 -17.78
C ILE A 208 -7.05 -1.91 -16.51
N LEU A 209 -8.02 -1.72 -15.60
CA LEU A 209 -8.12 -2.41 -14.30
C LEU A 209 -6.79 -2.36 -13.53
N GLY A 210 -6.30 -1.13 -13.36
CA GLY A 210 -5.07 -0.80 -12.66
C GLY A 210 -5.04 -1.37 -11.24
N ILE A 211 -3.82 -1.68 -10.78
CA ILE A 211 -3.57 -2.23 -9.44
C ILE A 211 -4.20 -1.30 -8.39
N ASN A 212 -4.75 -1.87 -7.32
CA ASN A 212 -5.46 -1.21 -6.21
C ASN A 212 -6.85 -0.66 -6.55
N LEU A 213 -7.10 -0.23 -7.78
CA LEU A 213 -8.36 0.45 -8.12
C LEU A 213 -9.57 -0.48 -8.01
N MET A 214 -9.39 -1.75 -8.36
CA MET A 214 -10.49 -2.71 -8.39
C MET A 214 -10.98 -3.14 -7.00
N MET A 215 -10.25 -2.77 -5.93
CA MET A 215 -10.75 -2.92 -4.56
C MET A 215 -11.99 -2.07 -4.29
N GLU A 216 -12.14 -0.93 -4.96
CA GLU A 216 -13.33 -0.06 -4.86
C GLU A 216 -14.59 -0.77 -5.37
N HIS A 217 -14.41 -1.77 -6.24
CA HIS A 217 -15.48 -2.58 -6.83
C HIS A 217 -15.54 -4.00 -6.22
N HIS A 218 -14.78 -4.28 -5.16
CA HIS A 218 -14.67 -5.61 -4.54
C HIS A 218 -14.23 -6.73 -5.48
N LEU A 219 -13.47 -6.40 -6.54
CA LEU A 219 -12.96 -7.37 -7.50
C LEU A 219 -11.54 -7.80 -7.14
N PHE A 220 -11.28 -9.11 -7.14
CA PHE A 220 -9.99 -9.68 -6.77
C PHE A 220 -9.08 -9.86 -7.99
N ASP A 221 -7.83 -9.47 -7.87
CA ASP A 221 -6.77 -9.70 -8.86
C ASP A 221 -5.61 -10.44 -8.22
N ILE A 222 -4.87 -11.21 -9.00
CA ILE A 222 -3.73 -12.00 -8.52
C ILE A 222 -2.60 -11.13 -7.95
N ARG A 223 -2.53 -9.85 -8.29
CA ARG A 223 -1.53 -8.92 -7.73
C ARG A 223 -1.96 -8.36 -6.37
N GLY A 224 -3.26 -8.43 -6.05
CA GLY A 224 -3.84 -7.85 -4.84
C GLY A 224 -3.61 -6.34 -4.72
N TYR A 225 -3.36 -5.90 -3.49
CA TYR A 225 -2.97 -4.53 -3.18
C TYR A 225 -1.45 -4.38 -3.26
N ASN A 226 -0.96 -3.22 -3.71
CA ASN A 226 0.47 -2.92 -3.86
C ASN A 226 1.17 -2.73 -2.49
N ILE A 227 1.33 -3.83 -1.77
CA ILE A 227 2.10 -3.97 -0.53
C ILE A 227 3.31 -4.87 -0.77
N PRO A 228 4.33 -4.83 0.11
CA PRO A 228 5.44 -5.76 0.07
C PRO A 228 4.87 -7.17 0.20
N LEU A 229 5.07 -7.96 -0.85
CA LEU A 229 4.63 -9.34 -0.91
C LEU A 229 5.64 -10.20 -0.14
N GLN A 230 5.22 -11.42 0.22
CA GLN A 230 6.21 -12.40 0.64
C GLN A 230 7.15 -12.73 -0.53
N PRO A 231 8.44 -13.01 -0.28
CA PRO A 231 9.39 -13.30 -1.35
C PRO A 231 8.97 -14.45 -2.27
N SER A 232 8.32 -15.49 -1.75
CA SER A 232 7.81 -16.62 -2.56
C SER A 232 6.68 -16.19 -3.50
N TYR A 233 5.72 -15.41 -3.00
CA TYR A 233 4.63 -14.85 -3.82
C TYR A 233 5.16 -13.85 -4.86
N GLU A 234 6.15 -13.04 -4.50
CA GLU A 234 6.82 -12.12 -5.44
C GLU A 234 7.52 -12.88 -6.57
N LYS A 235 8.22 -13.98 -6.27
CA LYS A 235 8.81 -14.86 -7.29
C LYS A 235 7.76 -15.47 -8.21
N LEU A 236 6.66 -16.01 -7.66
CA LEU A 236 5.57 -16.59 -8.45
C LEU A 236 4.94 -15.52 -9.37
N LEU A 237 4.60 -14.37 -8.82
CA LEU A 237 4.01 -13.28 -9.58
C LEU A 237 4.97 -12.76 -10.66
N GLY A 238 6.26 -12.65 -10.34
CA GLY A 238 7.29 -12.30 -11.31
C GLY A 238 7.39 -13.31 -12.45
N PHE A 239 7.30 -14.62 -12.15
CA PHE A 239 7.25 -15.66 -13.16
C PHE A 239 6.02 -15.50 -14.08
N ILE A 240 4.83 -15.40 -13.50
CA ILE A 240 3.56 -15.24 -14.24
C ILE A 240 3.61 -14.02 -15.15
N LEU A 241 4.05 -12.87 -14.63
CA LEU A 241 4.12 -11.62 -15.40
C LEU A 241 5.22 -11.62 -16.48
N SER A 242 6.14 -12.58 -16.46
CA SER A 242 7.25 -12.68 -17.44
C SER A 242 6.99 -13.62 -18.61
N LYS A 243 5.87 -14.36 -18.59
CA LYS A 243 5.57 -15.44 -19.54
C LYS A 243 4.28 -15.13 -20.33
N PRO A 244 4.16 -15.62 -21.58
CA PRO A 244 2.92 -15.48 -22.34
C PRO A 244 1.81 -16.34 -21.74
N LEU A 245 0.54 -15.96 -21.96
CA LEU A 245 -0.64 -16.65 -21.43
C LEU A 245 -0.62 -18.17 -21.68
N ALA A 246 -0.22 -18.60 -22.87
CA ALA A 246 -0.14 -20.01 -23.24
C ALA A 246 0.73 -20.85 -22.28
N SER A 247 1.80 -20.28 -21.71
CA SER A 247 2.70 -20.98 -20.80
C SER A 247 2.26 -20.95 -19.34
N ILE A 248 1.30 -20.09 -18.99
CA ILE A 248 0.90 -19.86 -17.58
C ILE A 248 -0.55 -20.23 -17.30
N HIS A 249 -1.35 -20.56 -18.32
CA HIS A 249 -2.78 -20.80 -18.15
C HIS A 249 -3.13 -21.82 -17.03
N PRO A 250 -2.38 -22.91 -16.79
CA PRO A 250 -2.73 -23.84 -15.69
C PRO A 250 -2.40 -23.27 -14.30
N LEU A 251 -1.42 -22.36 -14.21
CA LEU A 251 -1.15 -21.62 -12.97
C LEU A 251 -2.26 -20.60 -12.70
N LEU A 252 -2.84 -20.02 -13.76
CA LEU A 252 -4.00 -19.14 -13.62
C LEU A 252 -5.23 -19.93 -13.11
N ASP A 253 -5.40 -21.17 -13.56
CA ASP A 253 -6.44 -22.07 -13.05
C ASP A 253 -6.33 -22.25 -11.53
N LEU A 254 -5.13 -22.56 -11.03
CA LEU A 254 -4.82 -22.71 -9.60
C LEU A 254 -4.97 -21.41 -8.79
N LEU A 255 -4.72 -20.27 -9.42
CA LEU A 255 -4.92 -18.95 -8.83
C LEU A 255 -6.39 -18.51 -8.76
N ASN A 256 -7.31 -19.38 -9.20
CA ASN A 256 -8.74 -19.11 -9.30
C ASN A 256 -9.02 -17.93 -10.25
N VAL A 257 -8.28 -17.87 -11.37
CA VAL A 257 -8.44 -16.82 -12.37
C VAL A 257 -9.50 -17.24 -13.40
N LYS A 258 -10.72 -16.71 -13.21
CA LYS A 258 -11.85 -16.91 -14.13
C LYS A 258 -11.84 -15.95 -15.31
N TYR A 259 -11.26 -14.75 -15.16
CA TYR A 259 -11.24 -13.76 -16.23
C TYR A 259 -9.84 -13.24 -16.55
N VAL A 260 -9.54 -13.09 -17.84
CA VAL A 260 -8.28 -12.55 -18.33
C VAL A 260 -8.52 -11.36 -19.23
N LEU A 261 -7.78 -10.28 -18.99
CA LEU A 261 -7.77 -9.07 -19.81
C LEU A 261 -6.49 -9.03 -20.63
N THR A 262 -6.65 -8.80 -21.93
CA THR A 262 -5.58 -8.77 -22.93
C THR A 262 -5.80 -7.66 -23.94
N ALA A 263 -4.75 -7.25 -24.65
CA ALA A 263 -4.83 -6.36 -25.80
C ALA A 263 -4.86 -7.12 -27.14
N LYS A 264 -4.69 -8.45 -27.12
CA LYS A 264 -4.59 -9.31 -28.31
C LYS A 264 -5.64 -10.40 -28.27
N PRO A 265 -6.07 -10.94 -29.43
CA PRO A 265 -6.92 -12.11 -29.45
C PRO A 265 -6.22 -13.31 -28.76
N VAL A 266 -6.98 -14.06 -27.97
CA VAL A 266 -6.54 -15.32 -27.36
C VAL A 266 -7.14 -16.47 -28.14
N ASP A 267 -6.27 -17.33 -28.68
CA ASP A 267 -6.62 -18.58 -29.33
C ASP A 267 -6.01 -19.75 -28.53
N ILE A 268 -6.59 -19.99 -27.34
CA ILE A 268 -6.15 -21.02 -26.40
C ILE A 268 -7.39 -21.79 -25.96
N GLN A 269 -7.31 -23.12 -25.99
CA GLN A 269 -8.40 -23.98 -25.54
C GLN A 269 -8.75 -23.70 -24.08
N GLY A 270 -10.05 -23.57 -23.80
CA GLY A 270 -10.57 -23.23 -22.47
C GLY A 270 -10.81 -21.75 -22.24
N PHE A 271 -10.38 -20.87 -23.16
CA PHE A 271 -10.71 -19.44 -23.11
C PHE A 271 -11.78 -19.09 -24.13
N SER A 272 -12.82 -18.37 -23.70
CA SER A 272 -13.84 -17.79 -24.59
C SER A 272 -13.87 -16.28 -24.49
N TRP A 273 -13.96 -15.62 -25.64
CA TRP A 273 -14.19 -14.18 -25.67
C TRP A 273 -15.57 -13.85 -25.08
N ILE A 274 -15.62 -12.79 -24.26
CA ILE A 274 -16.85 -12.29 -23.64
C ILE A 274 -17.26 -10.95 -24.25
N LEU A 275 -16.35 -9.97 -24.22
CA LEU A 275 -16.61 -8.63 -24.75
C LEU A 275 -15.33 -7.88 -25.11
N ASP A 276 -15.49 -6.86 -25.94
CA ASP A 276 -14.48 -5.82 -26.15
C ASP A 276 -14.73 -4.68 -25.14
N GLY A 277 -13.71 -4.40 -24.34
CA GLY A 277 -13.71 -3.34 -23.34
C GLY A 277 -13.28 -1.98 -23.91
N PRO A 278 -13.11 -0.96 -23.06
CA PRO A 278 -12.58 0.34 -23.48
C PRO A 278 -11.21 0.22 -24.17
N GLY A 279 -11.01 0.98 -25.25
CA GLY A 279 -9.74 1.00 -26.00
C GLY A 279 -9.50 -0.28 -26.79
N THR A 280 -8.36 -0.93 -26.56
CA THR A 280 -7.98 -2.21 -27.23
C THR A 280 -8.14 -3.42 -26.30
N ILE A 281 -8.83 -3.26 -25.18
CA ILE A 281 -8.96 -4.31 -24.16
C ILE A 281 -9.98 -5.34 -24.62
N LYS A 282 -9.66 -6.62 -24.42
CA LYS A 282 -10.55 -7.75 -24.63
C LYS A 282 -10.66 -8.54 -23.35
N LEU A 283 -11.88 -8.93 -22.99
CA LEU A 283 -12.18 -9.77 -21.83
C LEU A 283 -12.44 -11.21 -22.30
N TYR A 284 -11.72 -12.15 -21.70
CA TYR A 284 -11.90 -13.58 -21.91
C TYR A 284 -12.25 -14.27 -20.58
N GLU A 285 -13.13 -15.25 -20.65
CA GLU A 285 -13.44 -16.17 -19.55
C GLU A 285 -12.61 -17.45 -19.70
N ASN A 286 -12.07 -17.93 -18.57
CA ASN A 286 -11.32 -19.15 -18.42
C ASN A 286 -12.21 -20.24 -17.82
N HIS A 287 -12.65 -21.18 -18.65
CA HIS A 287 -13.51 -22.30 -18.26
C HIS A 287 -12.80 -23.39 -17.46
N ARG A 288 -11.47 -23.29 -17.30
CA ARG A 288 -10.65 -24.22 -16.52
C ARG A 288 -10.29 -23.69 -15.13
N SER A 289 -10.76 -22.48 -14.78
CA SER A 289 -10.50 -21.89 -13.47
C SER A 289 -10.94 -22.82 -12.34
N LEU A 290 -10.03 -23.14 -11.43
CA LEU A 290 -10.37 -23.88 -10.22
C LEU A 290 -11.10 -22.97 -9.22
N PRO A 291 -11.98 -23.51 -8.36
CA PRO A 291 -12.62 -22.74 -7.30
C PRO A 291 -11.59 -22.14 -6.32
N ARG A 292 -12.01 -21.12 -5.56
CA ARG A 292 -11.17 -20.50 -4.51
C ARG A 292 -10.63 -21.53 -3.51
N ALA A 293 -11.43 -22.54 -3.20
CA ALA A 293 -11.07 -23.65 -2.35
C ALA A 293 -11.72 -24.94 -2.86
N PHE A 294 -10.99 -26.04 -2.80
CA PHE A 294 -11.43 -27.36 -3.28
C PHE A 294 -10.70 -28.48 -2.53
N LEU A 295 -11.21 -29.71 -2.64
CA LEU A 295 -10.63 -30.88 -2.00
C LEU A 295 -9.66 -31.59 -2.94
N VAL A 296 -8.49 -31.94 -2.40
CA VAL A 296 -7.44 -32.68 -3.11
C VAL A 296 -6.98 -33.86 -2.27
N LYS A 297 -6.82 -35.02 -2.89
CA LYS A 297 -6.48 -36.27 -2.19
C LYS A 297 -5.00 -36.64 -2.33
N GLN A 298 -4.44 -36.35 -3.51
CA GLN A 298 -3.06 -36.70 -3.82
C GLN A 298 -2.14 -35.56 -3.42
N PHE A 299 -0.98 -35.91 -2.89
CA PHE A 299 0.06 -34.96 -2.60
C PHE A 299 1.43 -35.48 -3.03
N GLN A 300 2.32 -34.56 -3.34
CA GLN A 300 3.73 -34.84 -3.55
C GLN A 300 4.55 -33.92 -2.64
N VAL A 301 5.57 -34.45 -1.99
CA VAL A 301 6.49 -33.65 -1.17
C VAL A 301 7.65 -33.17 -2.03
N LEU A 302 7.86 -31.86 -2.06
CA LEU A 302 8.99 -31.21 -2.72
C LEU A 302 9.88 -30.52 -1.69
N ASN A 303 11.20 -30.64 -1.88
CA ASN A 303 12.17 -30.22 -0.87
C ASN A 303 12.92 -28.93 -1.25
N SER A 304 12.66 -28.36 -2.43
CA SER A 304 13.39 -27.19 -2.92
C SER A 304 12.58 -26.27 -3.85
N ASP A 305 12.91 -24.97 -3.83
CA ASP A 305 12.38 -23.98 -4.78
C ASP A 305 12.57 -24.41 -6.25
N GLN A 306 13.66 -25.14 -6.55
CA GLN A 306 13.94 -25.63 -7.91
C GLN A 306 12.97 -26.73 -8.33
N GLU A 307 12.58 -27.62 -7.42
CA GLU A 307 11.58 -28.65 -7.69
C GLU A 307 10.21 -28.03 -7.96
N TYR A 308 9.78 -27.05 -7.15
CA TYR A 308 8.53 -26.31 -7.41
C TYR A 308 8.57 -25.60 -8.77
N ALA A 309 9.68 -24.92 -9.09
CA ALA A 309 9.82 -24.24 -10.37
C ALA A 309 9.73 -25.22 -11.55
N ARG A 310 10.38 -26.40 -11.46
CA ARG A 310 10.27 -27.43 -12.49
C ARG A 310 8.84 -27.97 -12.61
N ALA A 311 8.20 -28.31 -11.49
CA ALA A 311 6.84 -28.83 -11.49
C ALA A 311 5.84 -27.85 -12.15
N PHE A 312 5.99 -26.55 -11.91
CA PHE A 312 5.15 -25.51 -12.54
C PHE A 312 5.49 -25.23 -14.01
N ILE A 313 6.76 -25.34 -14.41
CA ILE A 313 7.18 -25.10 -15.81
C ILE A 313 6.81 -26.30 -16.69
N GLU A 314 7.07 -27.50 -16.21
CA GLU A 314 6.88 -28.75 -16.95
C GLU A 314 5.46 -29.30 -16.78
N LEU A 315 4.66 -28.72 -15.87
CA LEU A 315 3.29 -29.16 -15.52
C LEU A 315 3.27 -30.67 -15.23
N THR A 316 4.22 -31.14 -14.42
CA THR A 316 4.37 -32.57 -14.09
C THR A 316 3.26 -33.11 -13.20
N PHE A 317 2.28 -32.26 -12.84
CA PHE A 317 1.14 -32.59 -12.00
C PHE A 317 -0.10 -31.87 -12.51
N ASP A 318 -1.27 -32.39 -12.16
CA ASP A 318 -2.56 -31.74 -12.39
C ASP A 318 -2.98 -30.96 -11.13
N PRO A 319 -3.01 -29.61 -11.18
CA PRO A 319 -3.29 -28.79 -10.00
C PRO A 319 -4.70 -28.98 -9.41
N GLY A 320 -5.63 -29.55 -10.18
CA GLY A 320 -6.96 -29.89 -9.68
C GLY A 320 -7.02 -31.18 -8.84
N SER A 321 -6.01 -32.04 -8.95
CA SER A 321 -6.03 -33.39 -8.36
C SER A 321 -4.83 -33.74 -7.49
N THR A 322 -3.73 -33.00 -7.59
CA THR A 322 -2.51 -33.17 -6.76
C THR A 322 -2.01 -31.83 -6.23
N ILE A 323 -1.67 -31.78 -4.94
CA ILE A 323 -0.97 -30.62 -4.32
C ILE A 323 0.49 -30.93 -4.02
N LEU A 324 1.35 -29.93 -4.12
CA LEU A 324 2.77 -30.00 -3.79
C LEU A 324 3.01 -29.43 -2.39
N LEU A 325 3.59 -30.21 -1.48
CA LEU A 325 3.82 -29.83 -0.07
C LEU A 325 5.31 -29.70 0.24
N ASP A 326 5.66 -28.83 1.19
CA ASP A 326 7.05 -28.66 1.66
C ASP A 326 7.58 -29.81 2.53
N GLY A 327 6.68 -30.64 3.06
CA GLY A 327 7.01 -31.65 4.04
C GLY A 327 5.93 -32.72 4.13
N ALA A 328 6.28 -33.86 4.72
CA ALA A 328 5.35 -34.95 4.91
C ALA A 328 4.22 -34.55 5.89
N PRO A 329 2.94 -34.66 5.49
CA PRO A 329 1.82 -34.25 6.32
C PRO A 329 1.50 -35.36 7.34
N THR A 330 2.27 -35.44 8.43
CA THR A 330 2.19 -36.55 9.40
C THR A 330 0.78 -36.75 9.99
N ARG A 331 0.10 -35.68 10.40
CA ARG A 331 -1.28 -35.74 10.91
C ARG A 331 -2.28 -36.27 9.90
N PHE A 332 -2.10 -35.93 8.62
CA PHE A 332 -2.96 -36.44 7.54
C PHE A 332 -2.72 -37.94 7.31
N LEU A 333 -1.46 -38.38 7.41
CA LEU A 333 -1.11 -39.79 7.26
C LEU A 333 -1.64 -40.68 8.40
N GLU A 334 -1.95 -40.09 9.56
CA GLU A 334 -2.57 -40.77 10.70
C GLU A 334 -4.10 -40.96 10.54
N GLN A 335 -4.74 -40.30 9.57
CA GLN A 335 -6.19 -40.38 9.33
C GLN A 335 -6.59 -41.63 8.51
N GLU A 336 -7.84 -42.08 8.65
CA GLU A 336 -8.40 -43.13 7.79
C GLU A 336 -8.53 -42.63 6.35
N GLN A 337 -7.75 -43.23 5.44
CA GLN A 337 -7.70 -42.84 4.03
C GLN A 337 -8.72 -43.59 3.14
N LYS A 338 -9.60 -44.40 3.73
CA LYS A 338 -10.68 -45.06 2.97
C LYS A 338 -11.96 -44.24 3.08
N PRO A 339 -12.85 -44.28 2.07
CA PRO A 339 -14.15 -43.65 2.19
C PRO A 339 -14.96 -44.30 3.31
N THR A 340 -15.17 -43.58 4.40
CA THR A 340 -15.89 -44.10 5.58
C THR A 340 -17.35 -43.66 5.58
N VAL A 341 -17.75 -42.73 4.69
CA VAL A 341 -19.12 -42.20 4.59
C VAL A 341 -19.73 -42.54 3.21
N PRO A 342 -20.59 -43.57 3.11
CA PRO A 342 -21.27 -43.92 1.87
C PRO A 342 -22.19 -42.79 1.38
N ASN A 343 -22.22 -42.53 0.07
CA ASN A 343 -23.09 -41.54 -0.60
C ASN A 343 -22.83 -40.06 -0.28
N LEU A 344 -21.71 -39.71 0.36
CA LEU A 344 -21.29 -38.32 0.50
C LEU A 344 -20.48 -37.90 -0.73
N GLU A 345 -20.92 -36.88 -1.45
CA GLU A 345 -20.14 -36.29 -2.54
C GLU A 345 -19.15 -35.24 -1.99
N SER A 346 -17.99 -35.11 -2.66
CA SER A 346 -17.00 -34.12 -2.30
C SER A 346 -17.50 -32.72 -2.66
N ALA A 347 -17.71 -31.86 -1.66
CA ALA A 347 -18.17 -30.48 -1.88
C ALA A 347 -17.46 -29.50 -0.96
N VAL A 348 -17.21 -28.28 -1.46
CA VAL A 348 -16.67 -27.16 -0.68
C VAL A 348 -17.52 -25.94 -0.95
N ARG A 349 -18.06 -25.35 0.12
CA ARG A 349 -18.85 -24.13 0.07
C ARG A 349 -18.23 -23.06 0.95
N VAL A 350 -17.88 -21.91 0.36
CA VAL A 350 -17.44 -20.74 1.11
C VAL A 350 -18.66 -20.04 1.70
N VAL A 351 -18.81 -20.07 3.02
CA VAL A 351 -19.92 -19.45 3.76
C VAL A 351 -19.62 -17.98 4.07
N THR A 352 -18.37 -17.68 4.39
CA THR A 352 -17.92 -16.32 4.71
C THR A 352 -16.53 -16.10 4.16
N TYR A 353 -16.31 -14.96 3.51
CA TYR A 353 -15.03 -14.57 2.95
C TYR A 353 -14.73 -13.12 3.33
N GLU A 354 -13.99 -12.94 4.42
CA GLU A 354 -13.59 -11.64 4.96
C GLU A 354 -12.06 -11.55 5.06
N ASN A 355 -11.53 -10.33 5.21
CA ASN A 355 -10.09 -10.07 5.24
C ASN A 355 -9.35 -10.80 6.38
N ASN A 356 -10.03 -11.08 7.50
CA ASN A 356 -9.47 -11.67 8.70
C ASN A 356 -10.11 -13.01 9.10
N ARG A 357 -11.12 -13.47 8.35
CA ARG A 357 -11.89 -14.69 8.64
C ARG A 357 -12.47 -15.29 7.38
N ILE A 358 -12.23 -16.58 7.17
CA ILE A 358 -12.84 -17.38 6.11
C ILE A 358 -13.52 -18.57 6.76
N VAL A 359 -14.78 -18.83 6.39
CA VAL A 359 -15.55 -19.97 6.88
C VAL A 359 -15.99 -20.80 5.69
N LEU A 360 -15.68 -22.10 5.74
CA LEU A 360 -16.07 -23.06 4.72
C LEU A 360 -16.86 -24.21 5.34
N GLU A 361 -17.83 -24.69 4.59
CA GLU A 361 -18.44 -26.00 4.81
C GLU A 361 -17.84 -26.97 3.81
N VAL A 362 -17.44 -28.14 4.30
CA VAL A 362 -16.68 -29.12 3.54
C VAL A 362 -17.30 -30.48 3.74
N ASP A 363 -17.75 -31.09 2.66
CA ASP A 363 -18.19 -32.49 2.63
C ASP A 363 -17.08 -33.31 2.00
N SER A 364 -16.49 -34.23 2.77
CA SER A 364 -15.39 -35.08 2.32
C SER A 364 -15.71 -36.55 2.55
N PRO A 365 -15.84 -37.40 1.52
CA PRO A 365 -16.12 -38.83 1.71
C PRO A 365 -14.97 -39.61 2.36
N GLU A 366 -13.74 -39.12 2.22
CA GLU A 366 -12.50 -39.70 2.73
C GLU A 366 -11.56 -38.60 3.24
N ALA A 367 -10.41 -38.96 3.82
CA ALA A 367 -9.40 -37.97 4.18
C ALA A 367 -8.90 -37.21 2.93
N ALA A 368 -8.89 -35.88 2.99
CA ALA A 368 -8.43 -35.02 1.91
C ALA A 368 -7.75 -33.75 2.45
N PHE A 369 -7.13 -32.99 1.57
CA PHE A 369 -6.67 -31.63 1.83
C PHE A 369 -7.70 -30.64 1.28
N LEU A 370 -8.18 -29.76 2.16
CA LEU A 370 -8.82 -28.53 1.72
C LEU A 370 -7.74 -27.58 1.22
N PHE A 371 -7.53 -27.55 -0.10
CA PHE A 371 -6.70 -26.56 -0.75
C PHE A 371 -7.43 -25.22 -0.79
N MET A 372 -6.72 -24.13 -0.51
CA MET A 372 -7.24 -22.78 -0.68
C MET A 372 -6.24 -21.97 -1.50
N SER A 373 -6.71 -21.31 -2.56
CA SER A 373 -5.96 -20.37 -3.38
C SER A 373 -5.66 -19.05 -2.64
N GLU A 374 -5.24 -19.15 -1.38
CA GLU A 374 -4.95 -18.08 -0.44
C GLU A 374 -3.51 -18.20 0.06
N ALA A 375 -2.76 -17.09 0.02
CA ALA A 375 -1.33 -17.10 0.33
C ALA A 375 -1.07 -17.61 1.76
N HIS A 376 -0.16 -18.56 1.94
CA HIS A 376 0.28 -19.04 3.24
C HIS A 376 1.06 -17.95 3.98
N TYR A 377 0.47 -17.38 5.02
CA TYR A 377 1.03 -16.25 5.76
C TYR A 377 1.09 -16.52 7.27
N PRO A 378 2.20 -16.20 7.97
CA PRO A 378 2.31 -16.41 9.41
C PRO A 378 1.23 -15.67 10.21
N GLY A 379 0.61 -16.35 11.17
CA GLY A 379 -0.41 -15.80 12.06
C GLY A 379 -1.84 -16.14 11.69
N TRP A 380 -2.08 -16.82 10.57
CA TRP A 380 -3.33 -17.53 10.33
C TRP A 380 -3.39 -18.81 11.15
N LYS A 381 -4.59 -19.14 11.63
CA LYS A 381 -4.93 -20.40 12.29
C LYS A 381 -6.13 -21.04 11.60
N ALA A 382 -6.15 -22.36 11.52
CA ALA A 382 -7.26 -23.13 11.01
C ALA A 382 -7.92 -23.92 12.15
N TYR A 383 -9.23 -24.03 12.09
CA TYR A 383 -10.02 -24.82 13.02
C TYR A 383 -10.98 -25.71 12.23
N VAL A 384 -10.91 -27.02 12.42
CA VAL A 384 -11.85 -27.99 11.85
C VAL A 384 -12.77 -28.42 12.99
N ASP A 385 -14.06 -28.09 12.88
CA ASP A 385 -15.07 -28.34 13.92
C ASP A 385 -14.66 -27.81 15.31
N GLY A 386 -14.00 -26.64 15.31
CA GLY A 386 -13.54 -25.95 16.52
C GLY A 386 -12.20 -26.46 17.09
N ARG A 387 -11.58 -27.49 16.49
CA ARG A 387 -10.26 -28.00 16.89
C ARG A 387 -9.18 -27.38 16.01
N GLU A 388 -8.12 -26.86 16.61
CA GLU A 388 -7.02 -26.23 15.88
C GLU A 388 -6.28 -27.26 15.02
N GLU A 389 -6.22 -27.00 13.72
CA GLU A 389 -5.51 -27.81 12.75
C GLU A 389 -4.33 -27.07 12.12
N GLU A 390 -3.35 -27.85 11.67
CA GLU A 390 -2.16 -27.33 11.01
C GLU A 390 -2.52 -26.78 9.62
N ILE A 391 -1.97 -25.61 9.30
CA ILE A 391 -1.99 -25.06 7.95
C ILE A 391 -0.69 -25.43 7.26
N LEU A 392 -0.78 -26.22 6.20
CA LEU A 392 0.34 -26.63 5.38
C LEU A 392 0.56 -25.63 4.25
N ARG A 393 1.82 -25.37 3.88
CA ARG A 393 2.14 -24.65 2.65
C ARG A 393 1.99 -25.62 1.47
N ALA A 394 1.14 -25.27 0.53
CA ALA A 394 0.85 -26.04 -0.67
C ALA A 394 1.17 -25.23 -1.93
N ASP A 395 1.60 -25.90 -2.99
CA ASP A 395 1.88 -25.34 -4.31
C ASP A 395 2.66 -24.02 -4.21
N TYR A 396 3.77 -24.09 -3.47
CA TYR A 396 4.76 -23.04 -3.22
C TYR A 396 4.29 -21.84 -2.37
N VAL A 397 3.07 -21.35 -2.56
CA VAL A 397 2.59 -20.11 -1.92
C VAL A 397 1.24 -20.23 -1.25
N PHE A 398 0.48 -21.29 -1.50
CA PHE A 398 -0.90 -21.45 -1.04
C PHE A 398 -0.96 -22.21 0.27
N ARG A 399 -2.18 -22.35 0.80
CA ARG A 399 -2.44 -23.06 2.05
C ARG A 399 -3.29 -24.29 1.79
N ALA A 400 -3.01 -25.36 2.51
CA ALA A 400 -3.82 -26.57 2.56
C ALA A 400 -4.10 -26.95 4.02
N ILE A 401 -5.30 -27.45 4.29
CA ILE A 401 -5.73 -27.89 5.63
C ILE A 401 -6.19 -29.35 5.52
N PRO A 402 -5.60 -30.28 6.28
CA PRO A 402 -6.10 -31.66 6.35
C PRO A 402 -7.53 -31.70 6.88
N VAL A 403 -8.40 -32.45 6.22
CA VAL A 403 -9.78 -32.72 6.65
C VAL A 403 -10.04 -34.23 6.59
N GLY A 404 -10.70 -34.76 7.61
CA GLY A 404 -11.08 -36.17 7.67
C GLY A 404 -12.34 -36.47 6.82
N PRO A 405 -12.79 -37.73 6.81
CA PRO A 405 -14.09 -38.09 6.26
C PRO A 405 -15.25 -37.51 7.09
N GLY A 406 -16.23 -36.91 6.43
CA GLY A 406 -17.43 -36.36 7.02
C GLY A 406 -17.79 -34.97 6.49
N THR A 407 -18.81 -34.38 7.11
CA THR A 407 -19.17 -32.97 6.93
C THR A 407 -18.49 -32.15 8.02
N HIS A 408 -17.70 -31.18 7.61
CA HIS A 408 -16.86 -30.37 8.47
C HIS A 408 -17.13 -28.89 8.26
N ARG A 409 -17.01 -28.12 9.36
CA ARG A 409 -16.95 -26.68 9.30
C ARG A 409 -15.54 -26.21 9.58
N VAL A 410 -14.91 -25.63 8.55
CA VAL A 410 -13.53 -25.15 8.60
C VAL A 410 -13.53 -23.63 8.78
N GLU A 411 -12.94 -23.14 9.87
CA GLU A 411 -12.71 -21.72 10.11
C GLU A 411 -11.22 -21.39 9.98
N VAL A 412 -10.90 -20.37 9.20
CA VAL A 412 -9.54 -19.87 9.02
C VAL A 412 -9.51 -18.41 9.44
N VAL A 413 -8.78 -18.08 10.51
CA VAL A 413 -8.77 -16.75 11.13
C VAL A 413 -7.35 -16.24 11.33
N ILE A 414 -7.15 -14.92 11.21
CA ILE A 414 -5.85 -14.29 11.48
C ILE A 414 -5.79 -13.80 12.92
N GLU A 415 -4.85 -14.33 13.70
CA GLU A 415 -4.65 -14.00 15.11
C GLU A 415 -3.19 -13.67 15.45
N PRO A 416 -2.67 -12.51 15.01
CA PRO A 416 -1.27 -12.17 15.20
C PRO A 416 -0.98 -11.79 16.65
N LEU A 417 0.03 -12.44 17.26
CA LEU A 417 0.47 -12.14 18.62
C LEU A 417 0.90 -10.67 18.79
N SER A 418 1.51 -10.08 17.75
CA SER A 418 1.94 -8.67 17.75
C SER A 418 0.80 -7.69 17.98
N PHE A 419 -0.40 -7.98 17.47
CA PHE A 419 -1.59 -7.16 17.71
C PHE A 419 -2.02 -7.23 19.17
N LYS A 420 -2.06 -8.45 19.76
CA LYS A 420 -2.42 -8.66 21.17
C LYS A 420 -1.43 -7.92 22.11
N ILE A 421 -0.13 -7.99 21.82
CA ILE A 421 0.91 -7.24 22.56
C ILE A 421 0.74 -5.73 22.40
N GLY A 422 0.56 -5.25 21.16
CA GLY A 422 0.39 -3.82 20.88
C GLY A 422 -0.81 -3.23 21.62
N LEU A 423 -1.94 -3.93 21.61
CA LEU A 423 -3.14 -3.53 22.35
C LEU A 423 -2.88 -3.43 23.86
N ALA A 424 -2.21 -4.43 24.45
CA ALA A 424 -1.86 -4.41 25.88
C ALA A 424 -0.96 -3.22 26.24
N VAL A 425 0.05 -2.92 25.41
CA VAL A 425 0.94 -1.76 25.61
C VAL A 425 0.17 -0.45 25.49
N THR A 426 -0.71 -0.31 24.51
CA THR A 426 -1.55 0.88 24.33
C THR A 426 -2.45 1.12 25.55
N VAL A 427 -3.14 0.08 26.03
CA VAL A 427 -4.01 0.17 27.20
C VAL A 427 -3.21 0.56 28.44
N LEU A 428 -2.07 -0.11 28.70
CA LEU A 428 -1.21 0.20 29.83
C LEU A 428 -0.69 1.65 29.78
N THR A 429 -0.25 2.11 28.62
CA THR A 429 0.23 3.49 28.42
C THR A 429 -0.87 4.50 28.70
N MET A 430 -2.10 4.25 28.21
CA MET A 430 -3.24 5.12 28.44
C MET A 430 -3.59 5.22 29.93
N VAL A 431 -3.58 4.08 30.64
CA VAL A 431 -3.79 4.04 32.10
C VAL A 431 -2.72 4.84 32.83
N LEU A 432 -1.44 4.68 32.48
CA LEU A 432 -0.34 5.44 33.09
C LEU A 432 -0.45 6.95 32.83
N LEU A 433 -0.84 7.36 31.63
CA LEU A 433 -1.03 8.79 31.31
C LEU A 433 -2.21 9.39 32.08
N LEU A 434 -3.35 8.69 32.15
CA LEU A 434 -4.53 9.15 32.88
C LEU A 434 -4.28 9.24 34.38
N THR A 435 -3.64 8.23 34.96
CA THR A 435 -3.26 8.23 36.38
C THR A 435 -2.24 9.33 36.70
N GLY A 436 -1.23 9.51 35.85
CA GLY A 436 -0.26 10.59 35.97
C GLY A 436 -0.90 11.98 35.88
N TRP A 437 -1.83 12.17 34.94
CA TRP A 437 -2.60 13.41 34.81
C TRP A 437 -3.51 13.68 36.02
N ALA A 438 -4.23 12.67 36.49
CA ALA A 438 -5.06 12.77 37.70
C ALA A 438 -4.21 13.11 38.93
N PHE A 439 -3.04 12.48 39.09
CA PHE A 439 -2.13 12.78 40.18
C PHE A 439 -1.60 14.22 40.12
N ALA A 440 -1.19 14.69 38.94
CA ALA A 440 -0.70 16.06 38.74
C ALA A 440 -1.78 17.11 39.04
N THR A 441 -3.03 16.88 38.63
CA THR A 441 -4.15 17.79 38.89
C THR A 441 -4.55 17.83 40.36
N ILE A 442 -4.56 16.69 41.06
CA ILE A 442 -4.81 16.63 42.50
C ILE A 442 -3.72 17.37 43.28
N ARG A 443 -2.45 17.18 42.91
CA ARG A 443 -1.32 17.89 43.54
C ARG A 443 -1.42 19.41 43.36
N LYS A 444 -1.84 19.86 42.17
CA LYS A 444 -2.01 21.29 41.86
C LYS A 444 -3.23 21.95 42.54
N LYS A 445 -4.19 21.17 43.03
CA LYS A 445 -5.29 21.65 43.89
C LYS A 445 -4.91 21.72 45.37
N ARG A 446 -3.85 21.00 45.78
CA ARG A 446 -3.37 20.96 47.18
C ARG A 446 -2.23 21.94 47.46
N ALA A 447 -1.51 22.36 46.43
CA ALA A 447 -0.55 23.47 46.47
C ALA A 447 -1.24 24.75 46.02
#